data_AF-A0A4Q3J5P3-F1
#
_entry.id   AF-A0A4Q3J5P3-F1
#
_cell.length_a   1.000
_cell.length_b   1.000
_cell.length_c   1.000
_cell.angle_alpha   90.00
_cell.angle_beta   90.00
_cell.angle_gamma   90.00
#
_symmetry.space_group_name_H-M   'P 1'
#
loop_
_entity.id
_entity.type
_entity.pdbx_description
1 polymer ?
#
loop_
_entity_poly.entity_id
_entity_poly.type
_entity_poly.pdbx_seq_one_letter_code
_entity_poly.pdbx_strand_id
1 'polypeptide(L)'
;VILRKEHVRTLPVALFDRLDQLTSPRLVEYWEQDPCPDDPSPDPSTGAREGGRGSPGTSEGGFAVAARPAVRVEAEFPVDEYDVLVLSADDSTSLEAWLRQNRYHLPDGIEPYLQPYILSGSKFLVARVNIQRVRFLWGRAQLSPLRFHYDSDRFELPIRLGLANASGPQDLVIHILAPRDQRYEVANYDNVFIPTNLGVSETVRGQFPSFYASLFDRTVAGKPRAVVTEYAWSSSSCDPCPIPPLDPESLDQLGASELPAAERHDMTVTRLHARYGRESVGDDLVFRQAPPVGGGRDSSGPLPTGAHPGSTNSFQARYIVRHPWTGAIACARPDFGRWGGPPDALPPPPPPRS
;
A
#
# COMPACT_ATOMS: atom_id res chain seq x y z
N VAL A 1 7.17 17.55 -14.62
CA VAL A 1 5.89 18.32 -14.60
C VAL A 1 5.96 19.45 -13.56
N ILE A 2 5.19 20.52 -13.70
CA ILE A 2 4.97 21.53 -12.62
C ILE A 2 3.60 21.26 -12.00
N LEU A 3 3.57 20.96 -10.70
CA LEU A 3 2.31 20.77 -9.97
C LEU A 3 1.62 22.12 -9.74
N ARG A 4 0.28 22.07 -9.68
CA ARG A 4 -0.60 23.22 -9.43
C ARG A 4 -1.65 22.83 -8.38
N LYS A 5 -2.47 23.79 -7.94
CA LYS A 5 -3.48 23.55 -6.89
C LYS A 5 -4.47 22.45 -7.28
N GLU A 6 -4.88 22.42 -8.54
CA GLU A 6 -5.74 21.39 -9.13
C GLU A 6 -5.12 19.97 -9.11
N HIS A 7 -3.79 19.86 -9.02
CA HIS A 7 -3.09 18.57 -9.00
C HIS A 7 -2.79 18.04 -7.59
N VAL A 8 -3.09 18.79 -6.52
CA VAL A 8 -2.72 18.44 -5.13
C VAL A 8 -3.92 18.57 -4.18
N ARG A 9 -4.27 17.48 -3.48
CA ARG A 9 -5.33 17.44 -2.45
C ARG A 9 -4.88 16.65 -1.23
N THR A 10 -5.50 16.85 -0.07
CA THR A 10 -5.39 15.85 1.01
C THR A 10 -6.37 14.69 0.79
N LEU A 11 -6.20 13.62 1.58
CA LEU A 11 -7.09 12.47 1.65
C LEU A 11 -7.49 12.19 3.12
N PRO A 12 -8.63 11.52 3.38
CA PRO A 12 -8.99 11.08 4.72
C PRO A 12 -8.02 10.03 5.26
N VAL A 13 -7.58 10.15 6.52
CA VAL A 13 -6.74 9.13 7.18
C VAL A 13 -7.41 7.75 7.18
N ALA A 14 -8.73 7.70 7.37
CA ALA A 14 -9.53 6.48 7.36
C ALA A 14 -9.44 5.66 6.05
N LEU A 15 -9.09 6.29 4.93
CA LEU A 15 -8.85 5.60 3.66
C LEU A 15 -7.57 4.74 3.73
N PHE A 16 -6.54 5.25 4.41
CA PHE A 16 -5.29 4.54 4.67
C PHE A 16 -5.46 3.51 5.79
N ASP A 17 -6.25 3.81 6.84
CA ASP A 17 -6.60 2.82 7.85
C ASP A 17 -7.30 1.60 7.24
N ARG A 18 -8.22 1.82 6.28
CA ARG A 18 -8.90 0.74 5.54
C ARG A 18 -7.94 -0.01 4.62
N LEU A 19 -7.09 0.70 3.88
CA LEU A 19 -6.09 0.10 3.00
C LEU A 19 -5.08 -0.75 3.79
N ASP A 20 -4.68 -0.31 4.98
CA ASP A 20 -3.83 -1.08 5.88
C ASP A 20 -4.57 -2.31 6.42
N GLN A 21 -5.77 -2.15 6.99
CA GLN A 21 -6.58 -3.28 7.50
C GLN A 21 -6.81 -4.39 6.45
N LEU A 22 -7.00 -4.03 5.18
CA LEU A 22 -7.17 -4.99 4.08
C LEU A 22 -5.87 -5.73 3.72
N THR A 23 -4.75 -5.00 3.68
CA THR A 23 -3.47 -5.46 3.08
C THR A 23 -2.41 -5.90 4.08
N SER A 24 -2.54 -5.52 5.35
CA SER A 24 -1.55 -5.80 6.38
C SER A 24 -1.41 -7.30 6.67
N PRO A 25 -0.22 -7.72 7.12
CA PRO A 25 -0.01 -9.05 7.68
C PRO A 25 -1.05 -9.36 8.75
N ARG A 26 -1.69 -10.53 8.64
CA ARG A 26 -2.82 -10.91 9.51
C ARG A 26 -2.61 -12.26 10.19
N LEU A 27 -2.92 -12.28 11.48
CA LEU A 27 -3.23 -13.50 12.21
C LEU A 27 -4.68 -13.89 11.92
N VAL A 28 -4.92 -15.18 11.67
CA VAL A 28 -6.24 -15.76 11.49
C VAL A 28 -6.39 -16.97 12.39
N GLU A 29 -7.58 -17.16 12.94
CA GLU A 29 -7.91 -18.25 13.86
C GLU A 29 -8.89 -19.20 13.19
N TYR A 30 -8.65 -20.50 13.33
CA TYR A 30 -9.56 -21.55 12.89
C TYR A 30 -9.82 -22.52 14.00
N TRP A 31 -11.08 -22.93 14.12
CA TRP A 31 -11.52 -24.00 15.02
C TRP A 31 -11.69 -25.26 14.20
N GLU A 32 -11.23 -26.37 14.75
CA GLU A 32 -11.62 -27.67 14.24
C GLU A 32 -13.13 -27.80 14.42
N GLN A 33 -13.84 -28.07 13.33
CA GLN A 33 -15.29 -28.22 13.35
C GLN A 33 -15.66 -29.54 14.06
N ASP A 34 -16.94 -29.71 14.42
CA ASP A 34 -17.44 -31.02 14.81
C ASP A 34 -17.03 -32.05 13.72
N PRO A 35 -16.39 -33.17 14.06
CA PRO A 35 -15.90 -34.14 13.08
C PRO A 35 -17.01 -34.95 12.38
N CYS A 36 -18.29 -34.69 12.67
CA CYS A 36 -19.47 -35.31 12.07
C CYS A 36 -20.18 -34.30 11.11
N PRO A 37 -20.39 -34.59 9.81
CA PRO A 37 -20.90 -33.61 8.83
C PRO A 37 -22.43 -33.65 8.60
N ASP A 38 -23.00 -32.49 8.25
CA ASP A 38 -24.31 -32.30 7.60
C ASP A 38 -24.12 -31.59 6.23
N ASP A 39 -25.09 -31.72 5.31
CA ASP A 39 -24.91 -31.51 3.86
C ASP A 39 -25.74 -30.33 3.28
N PRO A 40 -25.13 -29.25 2.73
CA PRO A 40 -25.84 -28.06 2.22
C PRO A 40 -25.85 -27.94 0.68
N SER A 41 -26.97 -27.44 0.11
CA SER A 41 -27.14 -27.20 -1.33
C SER A 41 -27.23 -25.69 -1.68
N PRO A 42 -26.59 -25.19 -2.75
CA PRO A 42 -26.51 -23.76 -3.09
C PRO A 42 -27.54 -23.28 -4.14
N ASP A 43 -27.69 -21.95 -4.26
CA ASP A 43 -28.50 -21.24 -5.27
C ASP A 43 -27.66 -20.10 -5.91
N PRO A 44 -27.60 -19.92 -7.26
CA PRO A 44 -26.68 -19.00 -7.93
C PRO A 44 -27.27 -17.60 -8.24
N SER A 45 -26.50 -16.72 -8.90
CA SER A 45 -26.67 -15.27 -8.80
C SER A 45 -26.77 -14.47 -10.13
N THR A 46 -27.21 -13.22 -10.00
CA THR A 46 -26.92 -12.02 -10.85
C THR A 46 -27.46 -11.88 -12.29
N GLY A 47 -27.70 -10.61 -12.68
CA GLY A 47 -27.88 -10.16 -14.07
C GLY A 47 -28.15 -8.64 -14.20
N ALA A 48 -27.44 -7.94 -15.09
CA ALA A 48 -27.61 -6.51 -15.43
C ALA A 48 -27.18 -6.23 -16.90
N ARG A 49 -27.42 -5.02 -17.46
CA ARG A 49 -27.19 -4.69 -18.89
C ARG A 49 -26.72 -3.25 -19.21
N GLU A 50 -26.26 -3.11 -20.46
CA GLU A 50 -25.62 -1.98 -21.22
C GLU A 50 -26.42 -0.65 -21.29
N GLY A 51 -25.92 0.50 -21.80
CA GLY A 51 -24.62 0.92 -22.39
C GLY A 51 -24.75 2.17 -23.31
N GLY A 52 -23.65 2.81 -23.78
CA GLY A 52 -23.70 3.99 -24.71
C GLY A 52 -22.36 4.75 -24.95
N ARG A 53 -22.26 5.62 -25.98
CA ARG A 53 -21.02 6.34 -26.42
C ARG A 53 -21.25 7.76 -27.01
N GLY A 54 -20.22 8.64 -26.99
CA GLY A 54 -20.14 9.91 -27.76
C GLY A 54 -18.82 10.72 -27.59
N SER A 55 -18.35 11.47 -28.60
CA SER A 55 -17.12 12.33 -28.65
C SER A 55 -17.06 13.10 -30.01
N PRO A 56 -16.06 13.96 -30.43
CA PRO A 56 -14.83 14.51 -29.79
C PRO A 56 -14.54 16.05 -30.10
N GLY A 57 -13.33 16.59 -29.83
CA GLY A 57 -12.80 17.81 -30.54
C GLY A 57 -11.68 18.71 -29.90
N THR A 58 -10.41 18.55 -30.37
CA THR A 58 -9.28 19.52 -30.66
C THR A 58 -9.28 21.02 -30.22
N SER A 59 -8.15 21.76 -30.02
CA SER A 59 -6.67 21.51 -30.07
C SER A 59 -5.80 22.77 -29.70
N GLU A 60 -4.59 22.57 -29.12
CA GLU A 60 -3.33 23.40 -29.17
C GLU A 60 -3.33 24.92 -28.80
N GLY A 61 -2.22 25.58 -28.37
CA GLY A 61 -0.83 25.15 -28.14
C GLY A 61 0.04 26.23 -27.40
N GLY A 62 1.31 25.91 -27.09
CA GLY A 62 2.27 26.75 -26.34
C GLY A 62 2.90 27.92 -27.13
N PHE A 63 3.90 28.68 -26.66
CA PHE A 63 4.84 28.60 -25.51
C PHE A 63 5.17 30.05 -25.00
N ALA A 64 6.20 30.47 -24.24
CA ALA A 64 7.52 29.94 -23.82
C ALA A 64 7.99 30.54 -22.45
N VAL A 65 9.30 30.77 -22.22
CA VAL A 65 9.90 31.11 -20.90
C VAL A 65 10.88 32.29 -20.94
N ALA A 66 10.85 33.15 -19.90
CA ALA A 66 11.86 34.17 -19.61
C ALA A 66 12.80 33.75 -18.47
N ALA A 67 14.05 34.23 -18.50
CA ALA A 67 15.09 33.89 -17.51
C ALA A 67 14.72 34.30 -16.08
N ARG A 68 15.15 33.50 -15.08
CA ARG A 68 14.76 33.60 -13.67
C ARG A 68 15.90 33.15 -12.74
N PRO A 69 15.86 33.48 -11.43
CA PRO A 69 16.94 33.19 -10.48
C PRO A 69 17.15 31.70 -10.18
N ALA A 70 18.36 31.38 -9.67
CA ALA A 70 18.90 30.05 -9.40
C ALA A 70 18.07 29.17 -8.44
N VAL A 71 17.14 29.76 -7.67
CA VAL A 71 15.98 29.06 -7.12
C VAL A 71 14.72 29.85 -7.50
N ARG A 72 13.75 29.13 -8.08
CA ARG A 72 12.52 29.66 -8.65
C ARG A 72 11.33 28.99 -8.00
N VAL A 73 10.44 29.79 -7.42
CA VAL A 73 9.07 29.36 -7.10
C VAL A 73 8.30 29.25 -8.41
N GLU A 74 7.79 28.06 -8.71
CA GLU A 74 6.97 27.74 -9.89
C GLU A 74 5.48 27.88 -9.58
N ALA A 75 5.07 27.48 -8.38
CA ALA A 75 3.72 27.64 -7.86
C ALA A 75 3.75 27.73 -6.32
N GLU A 76 2.77 28.44 -5.75
CA GLU A 76 2.53 28.58 -4.32
C GLU A 76 1.01 28.57 -4.08
N PHE A 77 0.53 27.70 -3.19
CA PHE A 77 -0.90 27.59 -2.87
C PHE A 77 -1.15 26.84 -1.55
N PRO A 78 -2.21 27.19 -0.79
CA PRO A 78 -2.61 26.41 0.38
C PRO A 78 -3.43 25.16 -0.03
N VAL A 79 -3.21 24.06 0.68
CA VAL A 79 -4.00 22.82 0.65
C VAL A 79 -4.26 22.42 2.10
N ASP A 80 -5.50 22.47 2.56
CA ASP A 80 -5.97 22.08 3.91
C ASP A 80 -5.13 22.61 5.09
N GLU A 81 -4.25 21.83 5.72
CA GLU A 81 -3.32 22.27 6.79
C GLU A 81 -1.91 22.67 6.30
N TYR A 82 -1.66 22.62 5.00
CA TYR A 82 -0.37 22.86 4.37
C TYR A 82 -0.31 24.18 3.58
N ASP A 83 0.85 24.83 3.59
CA ASP A 83 1.28 25.82 2.61
C ASP A 83 2.25 25.13 1.64
N VAL A 84 1.82 24.95 0.39
CA VAL A 84 2.52 24.15 -0.62
C VAL A 84 3.26 25.05 -1.58
N LEU A 85 4.56 24.79 -1.74
CA LEU A 85 5.41 25.39 -2.77
C LEU A 85 5.84 24.33 -3.77
N VAL A 86 5.97 24.72 -5.03
CA VAL A 86 6.65 23.95 -6.07
C VAL A 86 7.88 24.75 -6.48
N LEU A 87 9.07 24.20 -6.25
CA LEU A 87 10.36 24.86 -6.51
C LEU A 87 11.10 24.20 -7.68
N SER A 88 11.95 24.97 -8.34
CA SER A 88 13.10 24.44 -9.07
C SER A 88 14.37 25.20 -8.73
N ALA A 89 15.50 24.53 -8.86
CA ALA A 89 16.82 25.14 -8.74
C ALA A 89 17.72 24.68 -9.88
N ASP A 90 18.70 25.52 -10.21
CA ASP A 90 19.72 25.20 -11.22
C ASP A 90 20.93 24.49 -10.59
N ASP A 91 21.14 24.64 -9.27
CA ASP A 91 22.18 23.97 -8.49
C ASP A 91 21.74 23.59 -7.06
N SER A 92 22.42 22.60 -6.47
CA SER A 92 22.08 22.02 -5.18
C SER A 92 22.42 22.91 -3.98
N THR A 93 23.51 23.67 -4.07
CA THR A 93 23.95 24.61 -3.02
C THR A 93 22.91 25.73 -2.85
N SER A 94 22.42 26.30 -3.95
CA SER A 94 21.40 27.36 -3.97
C SER A 94 20.06 26.86 -3.41
N LEU A 95 19.65 25.63 -3.72
CA LEU A 95 18.42 25.04 -3.18
C LEU A 95 18.52 24.84 -1.66
N GLU A 96 19.62 24.26 -1.17
CA GLU A 96 19.85 24.10 0.27
C GLU A 96 19.91 25.47 0.98
N ALA A 97 20.62 26.44 0.42
CA ALA A 97 20.72 27.79 0.97
C ALA A 97 19.35 28.48 1.03
N TRP A 98 18.54 28.39 -0.03
CA TRP A 98 17.18 28.95 -0.07
C TRP A 98 16.28 28.29 0.98
N LEU A 99 16.33 26.97 1.11
CA LEU A 99 15.55 26.22 2.10
C LEU A 99 15.93 26.60 3.53
N ARG A 100 17.23 26.65 3.85
CA ARG A 100 17.71 27.08 5.19
C ARG A 100 17.34 28.54 5.49
N GLN A 101 17.46 29.45 4.52
CA GLN A 101 17.01 30.85 4.66
C GLN A 101 15.51 30.96 4.95
N ASN A 102 14.69 30.11 4.31
CA ASN A 102 13.24 30.03 4.52
C ASN A 102 12.84 29.20 5.77
N ARG A 103 13.80 28.88 6.63
CA ARG A 103 13.67 28.15 7.90
C ARG A 103 13.15 26.71 7.77
N TYR A 104 13.42 26.05 6.64
CA TYR A 104 13.28 24.60 6.56
C TYR A 104 14.47 23.94 7.26
N HIS A 105 14.21 22.96 8.11
CA HIS A 105 15.26 22.14 8.71
C HIS A 105 15.71 21.10 7.68
N LEU A 106 17.01 21.04 7.44
CA LEU A 106 17.66 20.06 6.57
C LEU A 106 18.81 19.39 7.34
N PRO A 107 19.11 18.11 7.07
CA PRO A 107 20.27 17.45 7.65
C PRO A 107 21.53 17.97 6.96
N ASP A 108 22.64 18.09 7.71
CA ASP A 108 23.90 18.54 7.13
C ASP A 108 24.46 17.48 6.17
N GLY A 109 24.94 17.93 5.00
CA GLY A 109 25.32 17.05 3.91
C GLY A 109 24.15 16.53 3.07
N ILE A 110 23.02 17.25 3.01
CA ILE A 110 21.88 16.91 2.12
C ILE A 110 22.20 17.17 0.63
N GLU A 111 23.13 18.07 0.31
CA GLU A 111 23.47 18.47 -1.06
C GLU A 111 23.65 17.30 -2.06
N PRO A 112 24.43 16.23 -1.79
CA PRO A 112 24.65 15.14 -2.74
C PRO A 112 23.39 14.28 -2.98
N TYR A 113 22.39 14.38 -2.11
CA TYR A 113 21.08 13.73 -2.28
C TYR A 113 20.11 14.59 -3.10
N LEU A 114 20.30 15.92 -3.14
CA LEU A 114 19.52 16.84 -3.98
C LEU A 114 20.02 16.89 -5.43
N GLN A 115 21.34 16.83 -5.62
CA GLN A 115 21.99 17.04 -6.92
C GLN A 115 21.49 16.11 -8.05
N PRO A 116 21.25 14.79 -7.85
CA PRO A 116 20.73 13.92 -8.91
C PRO A 116 19.36 14.35 -9.44
N TYR A 117 18.48 14.86 -8.57
CA TYR A 117 17.15 15.34 -8.96
C TYR A 117 17.21 16.66 -9.73
N ILE A 118 18.15 17.55 -9.37
CA ILE A 118 18.39 18.81 -10.11
C ILE A 118 18.93 18.51 -11.51
N LEU A 119 19.90 17.59 -11.61
CA LEU A 119 20.45 17.15 -12.90
C LEU A 119 19.41 16.44 -13.79
N SER A 120 18.37 15.83 -13.21
CA SER A 120 17.22 15.29 -13.96
C SER A 120 16.09 16.30 -14.22
N GLY A 121 16.28 17.59 -13.88
CA GLY A 121 15.29 18.65 -14.11
C GLY A 121 14.05 18.57 -13.22
N SER A 122 14.14 17.87 -12.09
CA SER A 122 13.03 17.64 -11.17
C SER A 122 12.51 18.93 -10.53
N LYS A 123 11.26 18.90 -10.07
CA LYS A 123 10.62 19.99 -9.31
C LYS A 123 10.38 19.51 -7.88
N PHE A 124 10.66 20.35 -6.90
CA PHE A 124 10.57 20.02 -5.48
C PHE A 124 9.24 20.49 -4.91
N LEU A 125 8.38 19.54 -4.53
CA LEU A 125 7.15 19.81 -3.79
C LEU A 125 7.50 19.98 -2.30
N VAL A 126 7.24 21.17 -1.74
CA VAL A 126 7.55 21.49 -0.35
C VAL A 126 6.26 21.88 0.38
N ALA A 127 5.76 20.99 1.24
CA ALA A 127 4.56 21.22 2.04
C ALA A 127 4.93 21.67 3.46
N ARG A 128 4.78 22.96 3.75
CA ARG A 128 4.98 23.53 5.09
C ARG A 128 3.71 23.35 5.92
N VAL A 129 3.81 22.66 7.05
CA VAL A 129 2.67 22.50 7.99
C VAL A 129 2.32 23.84 8.64
N ASN A 130 1.06 24.25 8.55
CA ASN A 130 0.55 25.49 9.12
C ASN A 130 -0.22 25.22 10.41
N ILE A 131 0.41 25.49 11.55
CA ILE A 131 -0.09 25.16 12.89
C ILE A 131 -1.47 25.81 13.20
N GLN A 132 -1.84 26.90 12.52
CA GLN A 132 -3.16 27.53 12.68
C GLN A 132 -4.30 26.78 12.00
N ARG A 133 -3.99 25.86 11.06
CA ARG A 133 -4.94 25.03 10.32
C ARG A 133 -4.91 23.54 10.73
N VAL A 134 -3.82 23.09 11.38
CA VAL A 134 -3.67 21.74 11.93
C VAL A 134 -4.71 21.45 13.01
N ARG A 135 -5.32 20.26 12.97
CA ARG A 135 -6.15 19.72 14.05
C ARG A 135 -5.27 18.95 15.05
N PHE A 136 -5.57 19.03 16.34
CA PHE A 136 -4.86 18.29 17.38
C PHE A 136 -5.79 17.27 18.05
N LEU A 137 -5.34 16.02 18.16
CA LEU A 137 -5.99 14.96 18.94
C LEU A 137 -4.99 14.41 19.97
N TRP A 138 -5.40 14.32 21.23
CA TRP A 138 -4.56 13.86 22.36
C TRP A 138 -3.16 14.53 22.41
N GLY A 139 -3.11 15.84 22.12
CA GLY A 139 -1.87 16.63 22.10
C GLY A 139 -0.96 16.41 20.89
N ARG A 140 -1.36 15.55 19.93
CA ARG A 140 -0.62 15.30 18.68
C ARG A 140 -1.28 15.99 17.51
N ALA A 141 -0.47 16.61 16.65
CA ALA A 141 -0.92 17.12 15.36
C ALA A 141 -1.46 15.95 14.50
N GLN A 142 -2.66 16.14 13.95
CA GLN A 142 -3.20 15.31 12.89
C GLN A 142 -2.82 15.95 11.56
N LEU A 143 -2.23 15.16 10.67
CA LEU A 143 -1.74 15.59 9.36
C LEU A 143 -2.36 14.69 8.29
N SER A 144 -3.12 15.30 7.39
CA SER A 144 -3.91 14.63 6.37
C SER A 144 -3.03 14.18 5.20
N PRO A 145 -3.01 12.90 4.80
CA PRO A 145 -2.15 12.40 3.72
C PRO A 145 -2.27 13.22 2.43
N LEU A 146 -1.13 13.69 1.91
CA LEU A 146 -1.07 14.45 0.66
C LEU A 146 -1.10 13.52 -0.55
N ARG A 147 -2.02 13.80 -1.48
CA ARG A 147 -2.10 13.19 -2.80
C ARG A 147 -1.74 14.23 -3.86
N PHE A 148 -0.89 13.84 -4.80
CA PHE A 148 -0.59 14.60 -6.01
C PHE A 148 -0.55 13.68 -7.23
N HIS A 149 -0.93 14.19 -8.41
CA HIS A 149 -0.83 13.46 -9.69
C HIS A 149 0.03 14.21 -10.71
N TYR A 150 0.73 13.47 -11.56
CA TYR A 150 1.51 13.98 -12.70
C TYR A 150 1.89 12.83 -13.63
N ASP A 151 2.02 13.11 -14.93
CA ASP A 151 2.54 12.15 -15.89
C ASP A 151 4.07 12.00 -15.78
N SER A 152 4.56 10.77 -15.95
CA SER A 152 5.99 10.43 -15.88
C SER A 152 6.31 9.21 -16.74
N ASP A 153 7.37 9.28 -17.55
CA ASP A 153 7.90 8.13 -18.31
C ASP A 153 8.60 7.10 -17.39
N ARG A 154 8.88 7.45 -16.13
CA ARG A 154 9.45 6.57 -15.11
C ARG A 154 8.44 6.36 -13.98
N PHE A 155 8.13 5.11 -13.67
CA PHE A 155 7.37 4.75 -12.46
C PHE A 155 8.36 4.45 -11.34
N GLU A 156 8.59 5.44 -10.47
CA GLU A 156 9.59 5.39 -9.41
C GLU A 156 9.10 6.14 -8.16
N LEU A 157 9.65 5.81 -6.99
CA LEU A 157 9.45 6.56 -5.75
C LEU A 157 10.76 7.24 -5.32
N PRO A 158 10.85 8.58 -5.42
CA PRO A 158 11.98 9.34 -4.90
C PRO A 158 12.10 9.24 -3.38
N ILE A 159 13.16 8.60 -2.86
CA ILE A 159 13.34 8.36 -1.41
C ILE A 159 14.61 8.97 -0.80
N ARG A 160 15.61 9.36 -1.59
CA ARG A 160 16.96 9.76 -1.09
C ARG A 160 16.89 10.88 -0.03
N LEU A 161 15.96 11.83 -0.17
CA LEU A 161 15.77 12.94 0.77
C LEU A 161 15.17 12.49 2.12
N GLY A 162 14.39 11.42 2.13
CA GLY A 162 13.94 10.75 3.35
C GLY A 162 15.11 10.04 4.05
N LEU A 163 15.90 9.27 3.28
CA LEU A 163 17.08 8.53 3.80
C LEU A 163 18.07 9.44 4.54
N ALA A 164 18.37 10.62 4.00
CA ALA A 164 19.29 11.58 4.61
C ALA A 164 18.81 12.09 5.98
N ASN A 165 17.49 12.16 6.20
CA ASN A 165 16.85 12.57 7.45
C ASN A 165 16.66 11.44 8.46
N ALA A 166 16.92 10.18 8.10
CA ALA A 166 16.66 9.03 8.96
C ALA A 166 17.62 8.96 10.15
N SER A 167 17.08 9.07 11.37
CA SER A 167 17.82 8.97 12.64
C SER A 167 18.22 7.53 13.04
N GLY A 168 17.88 6.56 12.22
CA GLY A 168 18.01 5.11 12.45
C GLY A 168 17.26 4.34 11.36
N PRO A 169 17.02 3.03 11.53
CA PRO A 169 16.16 2.28 10.63
C PRO A 169 14.72 2.84 10.60
N GLN A 170 14.14 2.91 9.42
CA GLN A 170 12.76 3.34 9.17
C GLN A 170 12.07 2.36 8.21
N ASP A 171 10.79 2.13 8.46
CA ASP A 171 9.93 1.24 7.68
C ASP A 171 9.10 2.04 6.68
N LEU A 172 9.16 1.64 5.41
CA LEU A 172 8.41 2.21 4.30
C LEU A 172 7.47 1.16 3.74
N VAL A 173 6.18 1.35 4.00
CA VAL A 173 5.10 0.61 3.33
C VAL A 173 4.70 1.38 2.07
N ILE A 174 4.56 0.68 0.96
CA ILE A 174 4.21 1.21 -0.35
C ILE A 174 3.02 0.42 -0.87
N HIS A 175 1.93 1.11 -1.17
CA HIS A 175 0.76 0.53 -1.84
C HIS A 175 0.76 0.96 -3.31
N ILE A 176 0.80 -0.02 -4.21
CA ILE A 176 0.67 0.19 -5.66
C ILE A 176 -0.69 -0.34 -6.09
N LEU A 177 -1.52 0.52 -6.66
CA LEU A 177 -2.73 0.15 -7.39
C LEU A 177 -2.39 0.12 -8.88
N ALA A 178 -2.73 -0.97 -9.57
CA ALA A 178 -2.57 -1.06 -11.02
C ALA A 178 -3.64 -1.96 -11.64
N PRO A 179 -4.13 -1.65 -12.87
CA PRO A 179 -5.22 -2.40 -13.52
C PRO A 179 -4.74 -3.75 -14.09
N ARG A 180 -5.68 -4.52 -14.66
CA ARG A 180 -5.41 -5.71 -15.51
C ARG A 180 -4.73 -6.87 -14.77
N ASP A 181 -5.04 -7.03 -13.48
CA ASP A 181 -4.37 -7.97 -12.55
C ASP A 181 -2.81 -7.89 -12.56
N GLN A 182 -2.26 -6.67 -12.61
CA GLN A 182 -0.82 -6.44 -12.66
C GLN A 182 -0.25 -6.02 -11.29
N ARG A 183 0.52 -6.89 -10.63
CA ARG A 183 1.37 -6.49 -9.49
C ARG A 183 2.68 -5.84 -9.93
N TYR A 184 3.33 -5.10 -9.02
CA TYR A 184 4.65 -4.50 -9.26
C TYR A 184 5.69 -5.01 -8.25
N GLU A 185 6.97 -4.82 -8.58
CA GLU A 185 8.12 -5.07 -7.71
C GLU A 185 9.25 -4.07 -8.02
N VAL A 186 10.28 -3.97 -7.18
CA VAL A 186 11.32 -2.94 -7.33
C VAL A 186 12.48 -3.46 -8.19
N ALA A 187 12.62 -2.92 -9.40
CA ALA A 187 13.51 -3.40 -10.45
C ALA A 187 15.01 -3.36 -10.09
N ASN A 188 15.43 -2.37 -9.30
CA ASN A 188 16.81 -2.09 -8.92
C ASN A 188 17.19 -2.61 -7.51
N TYR A 189 16.32 -3.38 -6.87
CA TYR A 189 16.55 -3.98 -5.56
C TYR A 189 16.29 -5.49 -5.57
N ASP A 190 16.77 -6.19 -4.54
CA ASP A 190 16.31 -7.55 -4.26
C ASP A 190 14.82 -7.53 -3.92
N ASN A 191 14.05 -8.48 -4.47
CA ASN A 191 12.66 -8.68 -4.09
C ASN A 191 12.51 -10.04 -3.41
N VAL A 192 11.71 -10.07 -2.34
CA VAL A 192 11.37 -11.29 -1.60
C VAL A 192 9.89 -11.28 -1.23
N PHE A 193 9.33 -12.45 -0.95
CA PHE A 193 8.01 -12.57 -0.32
C PHE A 193 8.20 -12.85 1.16
N ILE A 194 7.34 -12.25 2.00
CA ILE A 194 7.32 -12.63 3.42
C ILE A 194 6.88 -14.10 3.56
N PRO A 195 7.51 -14.91 4.43
CA PRO A 195 7.03 -16.26 4.72
C PRO A 195 5.59 -16.21 5.21
N THR A 196 4.70 -16.97 4.56
CA THR A 196 3.25 -16.92 4.78
C THR A 196 2.65 -18.32 4.92
N ASN A 197 1.39 -18.38 5.38
CA ASN A 197 0.63 -19.58 5.70
C ASN A 197 1.22 -20.42 6.85
N LEU A 198 2.03 -19.82 7.71
CA LEU A 198 2.68 -20.52 8.82
C LEU A 198 1.69 -20.77 9.95
N GLY A 199 1.63 -22.01 10.44
CA GLY A 199 0.98 -22.35 11.70
C GLY A 199 1.76 -21.77 12.88
N VAL A 200 1.06 -21.12 13.82
CA VAL A 200 1.65 -20.46 14.99
C VAL A 200 0.89 -20.82 16.28
N SER A 201 1.55 -20.72 17.43
CA SER A 201 0.97 -21.00 18.74
C SER A 201 0.06 -19.89 19.23
N GLU A 202 -0.92 -20.21 20.09
CA GLU A 202 -1.86 -19.24 20.68
C GLU A 202 -1.17 -18.04 21.36
N THR A 203 0.03 -18.23 21.90
CA THR A 203 0.86 -17.15 22.48
C THR A 203 1.14 -16.00 21.50
N VAL A 204 1.17 -16.28 20.19
CA VAL A 204 1.38 -15.26 19.15
C VAL A 204 0.18 -14.33 19.02
N ARG A 205 -1.03 -14.73 19.43
CA ARG A 205 -2.24 -13.88 19.44
C ARG A 205 -2.05 -12.60 20.26
N GLY A 206 -1.47 -12.72 21.46
CA GLY A 206 -1.15 -11.59 22.32
C GLY A 206 0.15 -10.85 21.96
N GLN A 207 0.90 -11.32 20.95
CA GLN A 207 2.26 -10.86 20.63
C GLN A 207 2.48 -10.63 19.13
N PHE A 208 1.41 -10.59 18.33
CA PHE A 208 1.49 -10.67 16.88
C PHE A 208 2.36 -9.57 16.22
N PRO A 209 2.33 -8.29 16.64
CA PRO A 209 3.23 -7.28 16.10
C PRO A 209 4.73 -7.60 16.33
N SER A 210 5.08 -8.12 17.51
CA SER A 210 6.46 -8.49 17.86
C SER A 210 6.91 -9.76 17.12
N PHE A 211 6.00 -10.73 16.95
CA PHE A 211 6.22 -11.89 16.09
C PHE A 211 6.47 -11.46 14.64
N TYR A 212 5.63 -10.57 14.10
CA TYR A 212 5.75 -10.12 12.73
C TYR A 212 7.04 -9.34 12.48
N ALA A 213 7.39 -8.40 13.36
CA ALA A 213 8.67 -7.69 13.30
C ALA A 213 9.86 -8.68 13.30
N SER A 214 9.84 -9.66 14.20
CA SER A 214 10.89 -10.69 14.26
C SER A 214 10.98 -11.56 12.98
N LEU A 215 9.84 -11.82 12.33
CA LEU A 215 9.79 -12.57 11.07
C LEU A 215 10.27 -11.72 9.88
N PHE A 216 9.89 -10.44 9.83
CA PHE A 216 10.37 -9.48 8.85
C PHE A 216 11.89 -9.31 8.96
N ASP A 217 12.41 -9.06 10.17
CA ASP A 217 13.84 -8.95 10.46
C ASP A 217 14.60 -10.18 9.97
N ARG A 218 14.10 -11.39 10.28
CA ARG A 218 14.67 -12.66 9.80
C ARG A 218 14.60 -12.82 8.28
N THR A 219 13.59 -12.25 7.63
CA THR A 219 13.42 -12.31 6.17
C THR A 219 14.41 -11.39 5.46
N VAL A 220 14.66 -10.19 5.98
CA VAL A 220 15.64 -9.24 5.42
C VAL A 220 17.07 -9.48 5.88
N ALA A 221 17.32 -10.21 6.98
CA ALA A 221 18.67 -10.50 7.47
C ALA A 221 19.57 -11.20 6.43
N GLY A 222 19.01 -12.07 5.57
CA GLY A 222 19.73 -12.70 4.47
C GLY A 222 19.93 -11.82 3.23
N LYS A 223 19.21 -10.68 3.14
CA LYS A 223 19.26 -9.71 2.04
C LYS A 223 18.97 -8.29 2.58
N PRO A 224 19.94 -7.59 3.20
CA PRO A 224 19.68 -6.37 4.01
C PRO A 224 19.14 -5.13 3.29
N ARG A 225 18.82 -5.23 1.99
CA ARG A 225 18.15 -4.19 1.19
C ARG A 225 16.94 -4.74 0.42
N ALA A 226 16.46 -5.95 0.74
CA ALA A 226 15.34 -6.54 -0.01
C ALA A 226 14.03 -5.80 0.27
N VAL A 227 13.25 -5.60 -0.79
CA VAL A 227 11.87 -5.15 -0.71
C VAL A 227 10.97 -6.36 -0.56
N VAL A 228 10.19 -6.39 0.52
CA VAL A 228 9.34 -7.51 0.89
C VAL A 228 7.94 -7.29 0.33
N THR A 229 7.41 -8.24 -0.45
CA THR A 229 6.00 -8.25 -0.81
C THR A 229 5.20 -8.89 0.32
N GLU A 230 4.23 -8.14 0.85
CA GLU A 230 3.34 -8.56 1.94
C GLU A 230 1.92 -8.89 1.43
N TYR A 231 1.50 -8.28 0.31
CA TYR A 231 0.18 -8.48 -0.30
C TYR A 231 0.27 -8.29 -1.82
N ALA A 232 -0.41 -9.14 -2.58
CA ALA A 232 -0.69 -8.95 -4.00
C ALA A 232 -2.01 -9.65 -4.35
N TRP A 233 -3.08 -8.88 -4.50
CA TRP A 233 -4.43 -9.39 -4.75
C TRP A 233 -5.27 -8.33 -5.47
N SER A 234 -6.35 -8.72 -6.14
CA SER A 234 -7.42 -7.79 -6.56
C SER A 234 -7.90 -6.87 -5.41
N SER A 235 -8.27 -5.63 -5.74
CA SER A 235 -8.87 -4.66 -4.83
C SER A 235 -10.35 -4.96 -4.51
N SER A 236 -11.03 -5.73 -5.36
CA SER A 236 -12.46 -6.03 -5.28
C SER A 236 -12.77 -7.38 -4.60
N SER A 237 -11.76 -8.14 -4.18
CA SER A 237 -11.93 -9.41 -3.47
C SER A 237 -10.78 -9.70 -2.50
N CYS A 238 -11.01 -10.62 -1.56
CA CYS A 238 -10.01 -11.17 -0.63
C CYS A 238 -10.53 -12.51 -0.09
N ASP A 239 -9.63 -13.36 0.42
CA ASP A 239 -9.98 -14.66 1.01
C ASP A 239 -8.91 -15.09 2.04
N PRO A 240 -9.19 -15.05 3.36
CA PRO A 240 -10.32 -14.37 3.98
C PRO A 240 -10.20 -12.84 3.88
N CYS A 241 -11.34 -12.15 3.90
CA CYS A 241 -11.41 -10.69 4.03
C CYS A 241 -11.48 -10.27 5.51
N PRO A 242 -10.56 -9.44 6.03
CA PRO A 242 -10.67 -8.88 7.38
C PRO A 242 -11.73 -7.77 7.48
N ILE A 243 -11.99 -7.09 6.36
CA ILE A 243 -12.99 -6.05 6.14
C ILE A 243 -13.51 -6.17 4.69
N PRO A 244 -14.65 -5.53 4.32
CA PRO A 244 -15.07 -5.47 2.92
C PRO A 244 -13.96 -4.91 1.99
N PRO A 245 -13.81 -5.45 0.77
CA PRO A 245 -12.84 -4.96 -0.24
C PRO A 245 -12.95 -3.45 -0.53
N LEU A 246 -12.01 -2.91 -1.30
CA LEU A 246 -12.04 -1.49 -1.68
C LEU A 246 -13.22 -1.24 -2.64
N ASP A 247 -14.07 -0.28 -2.30
CA ASP A 247 -15.13 0.21 -3.17
C ASP A 247 -14.60 1.21 -4.22
N PRO A 248 -15.36 1.46 -5.31
CA PRO A 248 -14.93 2.38 -6.36
C PRO A 248 -14.65 3.81 -5.86
N GLU A 249 -15.37 4.29 -4.83
CA GLU A 249 -15.10 5.60 -4.25
C GLU A 249 -13.73 5.65 -3.56
N SER A 250 -13.38 4.62 -2.76
CA SER A 250 -12.04 4.48 -2.19
C SER A 250 -10.96 4.46 -3.27
N LEU A 251 -11.20 3.79 -4.40
CA LEU A 251 -10.27 3.73 -5.53
C LEU A 251 -10.13 5.09 -6.24
N ASP A 252 -11.22 5.82 -6.48
CA ASP A 252 -11.19 7.18 -7.06
C ASP A 252 -10.55 8.20 -6.10
N GLN A 253 -10.72 8.04 -4.79
CA GLN A 253 -10.02 8.85 -3.78
C GLN A 253 -8.51 8.60 -3.80
N LEU A 254 -8.07 7.34 -3.89
CA LEU A 254 -6.65 6.98 -4.04
C LEU A 254 -6.08 7.46 -5.39
N GLY A 255 -6.81 7.24 -6.49
CA GLY A 255 -6.52 7.90 -7.77
C GLY A 255 -6.95 7.22 -9.06
N ALA A 256 -7.84 6.21 -9.02
CA ALA A 256 -8.44 5.62 -10.22
C ALA A 256 -9.07 6.66 -11.15
N SER A 257 -9.52 7.79 -10.59
CA SER A 257 -10.19 8.88 -11.31
C SER A 257 -9.33 9.54 -12.40
N GLU A 258 -8.01 9.41 -12.34
CA GLU A 258 -7.10 9.99 -13.34
C GLU A 258 -6.77 9.00 -14.47
N LEU A 259 -6.98 7.70 -14.25
CA LEU A 259 -6.67 6.65 -15.24
C LEU A 259 -7.71 6.62 -16.38
N PRO A 260 -7.38 6.05 -17.55
CA PRO A 260 -8.35 5.77 -18.60
C PRO A 260 -9.56 4.98 -18.05
N ALA A 261 -10.78 5.27 -18.52
CA ALA A 261 -12.00 4.67 -17.96
C ALA A 261 -12.02 3.12 -17.99
N ALA A 262 -11.35 2.50 -18.95
CA ALA A 262 -11.18 1.05 -19.05
C ALA A 262 -10.22 0.44 -18.00
N GLU A 263 -9.53 1.27 -17.23
CA GLU A 263 -8.47 0.88 -16.28
C GLU A 263 -8.80 1.28 -14.83
N ARG A 264 -10.03 1.73 -14.57
CA ARG A 264 -10.51 2.10 -13.21
C ARG A 264 -11.06 0.92 -12.41
N HIS A 265 -11.09 -0.26 -13.03
CA HIS A 265 -11.70 -1.49 -12.52
C HIS A 265 -10.63 -2.59 -12.46
N ASP A 266 -10.89 -3.66 -11.69
CA ASP A 266 -10.05 -4.85 -11.60
C ASP A 266 -8.56 -4.55 -11.34
N MET A 267 -8.33 -3.66 -10.36
CA MET A 267 -7.00 -3.30 -9.91
C MET A 267 -6.40 -4.37 -9.00
N THR A 268 -5.12 -4.68 -9.15
CA THR A 268 -4.32 -5.33 -8.11
C THR A 268 -3.86 -4.28 -7.11
N VAL A 269 -4.02 -4.56 -5.81
CA VAL A 269 -3.30 -3.89 -4.74
C VAL A 269 -2.02 -4.69 -4.48
N THR A 270 -0.86 -4.05 -4.63
CA THR A 270 0.43 -4.60 -4.17
C THR A 270 0.87 -3.84 -2.92
N ARG A 271 1.15 -4.56 -1.82
CA ARG A 271 1.80 -4.00 -0.62
C ARG A 271 3.26 -4.44 -0.61
N LEU A 272 4.16 -3.48 -0.76
CA LEU A 272 5.59 -3.65 -0.62
C LEU A 272 6.05 -3.00 0.69
N HIS A 273 7.01 -3.61 1.37
CA HIS A 273 7.59 -3.11 2.61
C HIS A 273 9.11 -3.16 2.50
N ALA A 274 9.75 -1.99 2.59
CA ALA A 274 11.20 -1.83 2.61
C ALA A 274 11.63 -1.20 3.93
N ARG A 275 12.66 -1.76 4.57
CA ARG A 275 13.34 -1.11 5.69
C ARG A 275 14.62 -0.45 5.19
N TYR A 276 14.84 0.81 5.55
CA TYR A 276 16.03 1.56 5.17
C TYR A 276 16.67 2.31 6.35
N GLY A 277 17.91 2.75 6.17
CA GLY A 277 18.59 3.69 7.05
C GLY A 277 19.79 4.33 6.34
N ARG A 278 20.54 5.17 7.05
CA ARG A 278 21.71 5.89 6.49
C ARG A 278 22.80 5.00 5.90
N GLU A 279 22.92 3.75 6.34
CA GLU A 279 23.91 2.79 5.84
C GLU A 279 23.36 1.89 4.73
N SER A 280 22.03 1.89 4.50
CA SER A 280 21.39 1.22 3.36
C SER A 280 21.08 2.19 2.21
N VAL A 281 21.73 3.36 2.19
CA VAL A 281 21.54 4.38 1.14
C VAL A 281 21.74 3.75 -0.22
N GLY A 282 20.71 3.89 -1.06
CA GLY A 282 20.66 3.38 -2.41
C GLY A 282 19.83 4.30 -3.28
N ASP A 283 19.54 3.83 -4.49
CA ASP A 283 18.78 4.58 -5.47
C ASP A 283 17.29 4.68 -5.15
N ASP A 284 16.61 5.58 -5.85
CA ASP A 284 15.16 5.66 -5.83
C ASP A 284 14.53 4.32 -6.24
N LEU A 285 13.37 3.99 -5.69
CA LEU A 285 12.76 2.69 -5.95
C LEU A 285 12.12 2.72 -7.34
N VAL A 286 12.76 2.08 -8.33
CA VAL A 286 12.24 1.99 -9.70
C VAL A 286 11.31 0.78 -9.77
N PHE A 287 10.04 0.96 -10.11
CA PHE A 287 9.08 -0.13 -10.16
C PHE A 287 9.03 -0.80 -11.54
N ARG A 288 8.86 -2.12 -11.57
CA ARG A 288 8.55 -2.89 -12.77
C ARG A 288 7.33 -3.78 -12.57
N GLN A 289 6.65 -4.08 -13.67
CA GLN A 289 5.64 -5.14 -13.72
C GLN A 289 6.27 -6.48 -13.38
N ALA A 290 5.51 -7.36 -12.72
CA ALA A 290 6.01 -8.65 -12.28
C ALA A 290 4.95 -9.76 -12.40
N PRO A 291 5.34 -11.04 -12.56
CA PRO A 291 4.39 -12.13 -12.78
C PRO A 291 3.43 -12.35 -11.59
N PRO A 292 2.19 -12.80 -11.84
CA PRO A 292 1.23 -13.05 -10.78
C PRO A 292 1.68 -14.13 -9.78
N VAL A 293 1.21 -14.00 -8.55
CA VAL A 293 1.68 -14.78 -7.40
C VAL A 293 0.52 -15.20 -6.49
N GLY A 294 0.57 -16.43 -6.00
CA GLY A 294 -0.31 -16.95 -4.95
C GLY A 294 0.45 -17.25 -3.66
N GLY A 295 -0.25 -17.29 -2.53
CA GLY A 295 0.29 -17.74 -1.25
C GLY A 295 -0.48 -17.18 -0.05
N GLY A 296 -0.39 -17.86 1.10
CA GLY A 296 -1.13 -17.43 2.28
C GLY A 296 -2.65 -17.59 2.15
N ARG A 297 -3.11 -18.68 1.53
CA ARG A 297 -4.52 -19.07 1.42
C ARG A 297 -4.73 -20.44 2.05
N ASP A 298 -5.94 -20.75 2.52
CA ASP A 298 -6.23 -22.12 2.93
C ASP A 298 -6.47 -23.04 1.74
N SER A 299 -6.36 -24.34 1.99
CA SER A 299 -6.58 -25.39 1.00
C SER A 299 -6.96 -26.68 1.72
N SER A 300 -7.76 -27.53 1.08
CA SER A 300 -8.12 -28.86 1.57
C SER A 300 -6.93 -29.83 1.59
N GLY A 301 -6.03 -29.66 2.56
CA GLY A 301 -4.81 -30.45 2.72
C GLY A 301 -3.78 -29.83 3.66
N PRO A 302 -2.50 -30.24 3.57
CA PRO A 302 -1.39 -29.59 4.27
C PRO A 302 -1.27 -28.12 3.86
N LEU A 303 -1.00 -27.22 4.82
CA LEU A 303 -0.91 -25.78 4.59
C LEU A 303 0.19 -25.44 3.57
N PRO A 304 -0.13 -24.85 2.40
CA PRO A 304 0.86 -24.44 1.41
C PRO A 304 1.60 -23.19 1.91
N THR A 305 2.84 -23.33 2.35
CA THR A 305 3.62 -22.24 2.94
C THR A 305 4.41 -21.45 1.89
N GLY A 306 4.55 -20.14 2.12
CA GLY A 306 5.30 -19.23 1.25
C GLY A 306 4.53 -18.78 0.00
N ALA A 307 5.27 -18.19 -0.95
CA ALA A 307 4.77 -17.71 -2.23
C ALA A 307 5.04 -18.72 -3.35
N HIS A 308 4.15 -18.79 -4.33
CA HIS A 308 4.30 -19.60 -5.54
C HIS A 308 3.80 -18.82 -6.77
N PRO A 309 4.25 -19.15 -7.99
CA PRO A 309 3.66 -18.59 -9.22
C PRO A 309 2.14 -18.80 -9.25
N GLY A 310 1.41 -17.79 -9.72
CA GLY A 310 -0.04 -17.83 -9.93
C GLY A 310 -0.41 -17.55 -11.38
N SER A 311 -1.63 -17.94 -11.77
CA SER A 311 -2.28 -17.43 -12.99
C SER A 311 -2.91 -16.05 -12.76
N THR A 312 -3.22 -15.72 -11.51
CA THR A 312 -3.73 -14.42 -11.03
C THR A 312 -3.09 -14.07 -9.69
N ASN A 313 -3.16 -12.79 -9.26
CA ASN A 313 -2.64 -12.38 -7.95
C ASN A 313 -3.59 -12.79 -6.83
N SER A 314 -3.11 -13.68 -5.95
CA SER A 314 -3.81 -14.08 -4.74
C SER A 314 -2.83 -14.43 -3.60
N PHE A 315 -1.92 -13.50 -3.33
CA PHE A 315 -0.92 -13.57 -2.27
C PHE A 315 -1.25 -12.63 -1.10
N GLN A 316 -1.11 -13.13 0.13
CA GLN A 316 -1.24 -12.34 1.36
C GLN A 316 -0.30 -12.88 2.45
N ALA A 317 0.12 -12.00 3.37
CA ALA A 317 0.82 -12.35 4.60
C ALA A 317 -0.16 -12.86 5.67
N ARG A 318 -0.27 -14.18 5.83
CA ARG A 318 -1.27 -14.88 6.67
C ARG A 318 -0.57 -15.83 7.64
N TYR A 319 -0.96 -15.79 8.91
CA TYR A 319 -0.43 -16.63 9.98
C TYR A 319 -1.59 -17.27 10.73
N ILE A 320 -1.47 -18.54 11.08
CA ILE A 320 -2.64 -19.37 11.40
C ILE A 320 -2.53 -19.95 12.80
N VAL A 321 -3.44 -19.51 13.68
CA VAL A 321 -3.75 -20.23 14.92
C VAL A 321 -4.79 -21.29 14.59
N ARG A 322 -4.59 -22.51 15.09
CA ARG A 322 -5.52 -23.62 14.98
C ARG A 322 -5.91 -24.10 16.38
N HIS A 323 -7.21 -24.08 16.66
CA HIS A 323 -7.85 -24.51 17.91
C HIS A 323 -8.46 -25.90 17.71
N PRO A 324 -7.82 -27.00 18.19
CA PRO A 324 -8.34 -28.37 18.01
C PRO A 324 -9.69 -28.59 18.71
N TRP A 325 -10.42 -29.63 18.28
CA TRP A 325 -11.75 -29.94 18.82
C TRP A 325 -11.65 -30.41 20.27
N THR A 326 -12.32 -29.69 21.17
CA THR A 326 -12.40 -29.98 22.61
C THR A 326 -13.78 -30.49 23.04
N GLY A 327 -14.73 -30.58 22.11
CA GLY A 327 -16.08 -31.09 22.36
C GLY A 327 -16.15 -32.62 22.46
N ALA A 328 -17.35 -33.13 22.71
CA ALA A 328 -17.61 -34.56 22.62
C ALA A 328 -17.49 -35.07 21.17
N ILE A 329 -17.19 -36.35 20.99
CA ILE A 329 -17.13 -36.99 19.66
C ILE A 329 -18.35 -37.91 19.55
N ALA A 330 -19.37 -37.49 18.80
CA ALA A 330 -20.67 -38.18 18.75
C ALA A 330 -20.74 -39.31 17.71
N CYS A 331 -19.98 -39.23 16.62
CA CYS A 331 -19.99 -40.24 15.55
C CYS A 331 -18.86 -41.28 15.69
N ALA A 332 -19.15 -42.52 15.29
CA ALA A 332 -18.24 -43.66 15.41
C ALA A 332 -17.02 -43.63 14.44
N ARG A 333 -16.95 -42.63 13.56
CA ARG A 333 -15.83 -42.37 12.63
C ARG A 333 -15.66 -40.86 12.49
N PRO A 334 -14.96 -40.20 13.44
CA PRO A 334 -14.70 -38.77 13.35
C PRO A 334 -13.74 -38.42 12.21
N ASP A 335 -14.08 -37.38 11.47
CA ASP A 335 -13.27 -36.78 10.42
C ASP A 335 -12.57 -35.51 10.95
N PHE A 336 -11.34 -35.68 11.47
CA PHE A 336 -10.52 -34.60 12.04
C PHE A 336 -9.74 -33.82 10.98
N GLY A 337 -9.32 -32.61 11.33
CA GLY A 337 -8.60 -31.71 10.43
C GLY A 337 -9.51 -30.85 9.55
N ARG A 338 -10.82 -30.79 9.82
CA ARG A 338 -11.75 -29.85 9.20
C ARG A 338 -11.69 -28.51 9.92
N TRP A 339 -11.15 -27.48 9.28
CA TRP A 339 -10.93 -26.17 9.89
C TRP A 339 -11.96 -25.14 9.40
N GLY A 340 -12.56 -24.39 10.32
CA GLY A 340 -13.60 -23.39 10.03
C GLY A 340 -13.70 -22.30 11.10
N GLY A 341 -14.84 -21.62 11.12
CA GLY A 341 -15.14 -20.59 12.12
C GLY A 341 -15.39 -21.16 13.52
N PRO A 342 -15.46 -20.31 14.57
CA PRO A 342 -15.72 -20.76 15.93
C PRO A 342 -17.13 -21.39 16.03
N PRO A 343 -17.28 -22.57 16.66
CA PRO A 343 -18.52 -23.36 16.58
C PRO A 343 -19.74 -22.70 17.23
N ASP A 344 -19.54 -21.81 18.21
CA ASP A 344 -20.63 -21.08 18.90
C ASP A 344 -21.06 -19.77 18.20
N ALA A 345 -20.50 -19.45 17.03
CA ALA A 345 -20.91 -18.26 16.29
C ALA A 345 -22.27 -18.48 15.61
N LEU A 346 -23.32 -17.88 16.19
CA LEU A 346 -24.62 -17.74 15.54
C LEU A 346 -24.44 -17.16 14.12
N PRO A 347 -25.04 -17.77 13.08
CA PRO A 347 -25.01 -17.18 11.75
C PRO A 347 -25.68 -15.79 11.79
N PRO A 348 -25.19 -14.81 11.00
CA PRO A 348 -25.82 -13.49 10.95
C PRO A 348 -27.29 -13.64 10.53
N PRO A 349 -28.21 -12.86 11.11
CA PRO A 349 -29.62 -12.97 10.77
C PRO A 349 -29.82 -12.71 9.28
N PRO A 350 -30.69 -13.47 8.59
CA PRO A 350 -30.94 -13.25 7.18
C PRO A 350 -31.45 -11.81 6.95
N PRO A 351 -31.09 -11.18 5.83
CA PRO A 351 -31.57 -9.84 5.53
C PRO A 351 -33.11 -9.83 5.51
N PRO A 352 -33.75 -8.72 5.93
CA PRO A 352 -35.21 -8.62 5.92
C PRO A 352 -35.73 -8.88 4.51
N ARG A 353 -36.70 -9.80 4.39
CA ARG A 353 -37.34 -10.10 3.10
C ARG A 353 -38.06 -8.83 2.61
N SER A 354 -37.69 -8.40 1.41
CA SER A 354 -38.30 -7.30 0.65
C SER A 354 -39.71 -7.65 0.15
#